data_AF-A0A662XQI1-F1
#
_entry.id   AF-A0A662XQI1-F1
#
_cell.length_a   1.000
_cell.length_b   1.000
_cell.length_c   1.000
_cell.angle_alpha   90.00
_cell.angle_beta   90.00
_cell.angle_gamma   90.00
#
_symmetry.space_group_name_H-M   'P 1'
#
loop_
_entity.id
_entity.type
_entity.pdbx_description
1 polymer ?
#
loop_
_entity_poly.entity_id
_entity_poly.type
_entity_poly.pdbx_seq_one_letter_code
_entity_poly.pdbx_strand_id
1 'polypeptide(L)'
;MAGGRATFNWRDPLLLDSQLTDEELMIQKSANDYCQGKLLPRIVEANRKGKFDRSIMTEMGEMGFLGPTVEGYGCAGVGYVSYGLIANAVEQTRAKLKGGKYVLNGSKNWITNAPIADVFLIWAKDDEGDIRGFLLEKVCCYIFMEDVEVPKENMLPKAKGLKKKLADMSTEIALGLQGCLQVGRLLDEGKAPVELVSMVKRNSCGKALDIARAARDMLGGNGVSDEYHIIRHVVNLEAVNTYEGTHDVHALILGRAITGIPAFVPRMAQ
;
A
#
# COMPACT_ATOMS: atom_id res chain seq x y z
N MET A 1 10.31 -39.16 -11.85
CA MET A 1 9.84 -37.82 -12.25
C MET A 1 10.37 -36.84 -11.23
N ALA A 2 11.38 -36.03 -11.58
CA ALA A 2 11.90 -35.00 -10.70
C ALA A 2 10.87 -33.86 -10.63
N GLY A 3 10.00 -33.89 -9.63
CA GLY A 3 9.01 -32.83 -9.41
C GLY A 3 9.72 -31.55 -9.01
N GLY A 4 9.69 -30.53 -9.86
CA GLY A 4 10.23 -29.21 -9.55
C GLY A 4 9.55 -28.64 -8.30
N ARG A 5 10.35 -28.10 -7.37
CA ARG A 5 9.83 -27.37 -6.20
C ARG A 5 9.02 -26.16 -6.69
N ALA A 6 7.86 -25.92 -6.08
CA ALA A 6 7.08 -24.71 -6.32
C ALA A 6 7.93 -23.45 -6.06
N THR A 7 7.77 -22.42 -6.90
CA THR A 7 8.46 -21.13 -6.79
C THR A 7 7.63 -20.15 -5.97
N PHE A 8 8.29 -19.36 -5.12
CA PHE A 8 7.63 -18.35 -4.28
C PHE A 8 7.56 -17.00 -5.00
N ASN A 9 6.35 -16.44 -5.13
CA ASN A 9 6.14 -15.09 -5.64
C ASN A 9 5.92 -14.11 -4.47
N TRP A 10 6.93 -13.32 -4.12
CA TRP A 10 6.82 -12.38 -3.00
C TRP A 10 5.84 -11.22 -3.24
N ARG A 11 5.49 -10.93 -4.50
CA ARG A 11 4.50 -9.89 -4.84
C ARG A 11 3.07 -10.39 -4.73
N ASP A 12 2.89 -11.70 -4.81
CA ASP A 12 1.59 -12.37 -4.64
C ASP A 12 1.79 -13.72 -3.93
N PRO A 13 2.07 -13.71 -2.61
CA PRO A 13 2.49 -14.90 -1.86
C PRO A 13 1.46 -16.04 -1.85
N LEU A 14 0.18 -15.70 -1.98
CA LEU A 14 -0.95 -16.62 -1.92
C LEU A 14 -1.67 -16.77 -3.28
N LEU A 15 -1.02 -16.31 -4.36
CA LEU A 15 -1.49 -16.43 -5.73
C LEU A 15 -2.92 -15.88 -5.92
N LEU A 16 -3.19 -14.70 -5.35
CA LEU A 16 -4.47 -14.00 -5.47
C LEU A 16 -4.94 -13.93 -6.93
N ASP A 17 -4.05 -13.59 -7.86
CA ASP A 17 -4.39 -13.46 -9.28
C ASP A 17 -4.95 -14.77 -9.86
N SER A 18 -4.50 -15.93 -9.36
CA SER A 18 -5.00 -17.24 -9.80
C SER A 18 -6.39 -17.60 -9.24
N GLN A 19 -6.88 -16.83 -8.29
CA GLN A 19 -8.20 -17.00 -7.65
C GLN A 19 -9.25 -16.05 -8.23
N LEU A 20 -8.85 -15.15 -9.12
CA LEU A 20 -9.72 -14.19 -9.80
C LEU A 20 -10.22 -14.77 -11.12
N THR A 21 -11.42 -14.35 -11.53
CA THR A 21 -11.95 -14.66 -12.85
C THR A 21 -11.26 -13.82 -13.93
N ASP A 22 -11.35 -14.24 -15.19
CA ASP A 22 -10.81 -13.46 -16.32
C ASP A 22 -11.40 -12.04 -16.37
N GLU A 23 -12.69 -11.90 -16.06
CA GLU A 23 -13.37 -10.61 -15.97
C GLU A 23 -12.80 -9.73 -14.86
N GLU A 24 -12.58 -10.29 -13.67
CA GLU A 24 -11.99 -9.58 -12.53
C GLU A 24 -10.55 -9.14 -12.81
N LEU A 25 -9.76 -9.99 -13.46
CA LEU A 25 -8.40 -9.65 -13.88
C LEU A 25 -8.41 -8.51 -14.90
N MET A 26 -9.35 -8.52 -15.85
CA MET A 26 -9.52 -7.42 -16.81
C MET A 26 -9.90 -6.11 -16.11
N ILE A 27 -10.83 -6.15 -15.15
CA ILE A 27 -11.24 -4.98 -14.36
C ILE A 27 -10.07 -4.45 -13.52
N GLN A 28 -9.35 -5.33 -12.82
CA GLN A 28 -8.17 -4.97 -12.03
C GLN A 28 -7.11 -4.29 -12.90
N LYS A 29 -6.83 -4.85 -14.09
CA LYS A 29 -5.89 -4.27 -15.04
C LYS A 29 -6.35 -2.89 -15.52
N SER A 30 -7.62 -2.75 -15.91
CA SER A 30 -8.19 -1.49 -16.36
C SER A 30 -8.09 -0.40 -15.30
N ALA A 31 -8.46 -0.74 -14.06
CA ALA A 31 -8.37 0.18 -12.93
C ALA A 31 -6.92 0.58 -12.62
N ASN A 32 -5.98 -0.37 -12.66
CA ASN A 32 -4.56 -0.09 -12.50
C ASN A 32 -4.03 0.84 -13.60
N ASP A 33 -4.32 0.56 -14.87
CA ASP A 33 -3.86 1.36 -16.01
C ASP A 33 -4.37 2.82 -15.90
N TYR A 34 -5.63 3.02 -15.50
CA TYR A 34 -6.18 4.35 -15.22
C TYR A 34 -5.47 5.04 -14.06
N CYS A 35 -5.30 4.36 -12.92
CA CYS A 35 -4.68 4.95 -11.74
C CYS A 35 -3.22 5.35 -12.01
N GLN A 36 -2.45 4.50 -12.70
CA GLN A 36 -1.07 4.79 -13.07
C GLN A 36 -0.95 5.89 -14.14
N GLY A 37 -1.83 5.87 -15.14
CA GLY A 37 -1.75 6.80 -16.29
C GLY A 37 -2.36 8.18 -16.02
N LYS A 38 -3.41 8.26 -15.19
CA LYS A 38 -4.21 9.48 -15.00
C LYS A 38 -4.14 10.04 -13.58
N LEU A 39 -4.23 9.20 -12.55
CA LEU A 39 -4.29 9.68 -11.16
C LEU A 39 -2.89 9.96 -10.57
N LEU A 40 -1.94 9.04 -10.75
CA LEU A 40 -0.59 9.15 -10.20
C LEU A 40 0.13 10.46 -10.59
N PRO A 41 0.07 10.95 -11.85
CA PRO A 41 0.72 12.22 -12.21
C PRO A 41 0.08 13.43 -11.53
N ARG A 42 -1.18 13.33 -11.09
CA ARG A 42 -1.95 14.44 -10.51
C ARG A 42 -1.81 14.53 -8.98
N ILE A 43 -1.56 13.40 -8.31
CA ILE A 43 -1.80 13.26 -6.86
C ILE A 43 -0.93 14.14 -5.96
N VAL A 44 0.35 14.37 -6.31
CA VAL A 44 1.27 15.17 -5.48
C VAL A 44 0.76 16.61 -5.39
N GLU A 45 0.50 17.22 -6.53
CA GLU A 45 0.09 18.61 -6.59
C GLU A 45 -1.36 18.81 -6.09
N ALA A 46 -2.25 17.86 -6.41
CA ALA A 46 -3.61 17.84 -5.89
C ALA A 46 -3.62 17.80 -4.36
N ASN A 47 -2.81 16.93 -3.74
CA ASN A 47 -2.69 16.81 -2.29
C ASN A 47 -2.11 18.08 -1.65
N ARG A 48 -1.02 18.62 -2.19
CA ARG A 48 -0.39 19.86 -1.69
C ARG A 48 -1.34 21.04 -1.66
N LYS A 49 -2.19 21.15 -2.68
CA LYS A 49 -3.14 22.26 -2.84
C LYS A 49 -4.50 21.99 -2.21
N GLY A 50 -4.77 20.78 -1.72
CA GLY A 50 -6.11 20.38 -1.28
C GLY A 50 -7.17 20.54 -2.37
N LYS A 51 -6.81 20.31 -3.64
CA LYS A 51 -7.71 20.51 -4.79
C LYS A 51 -8.09 19.19 -5.42
N PHE A 52 -9.39 18.98 -5.58
CA PHE A 52 -9.95 17.84 -6.29
C PHE A 52 -10.32 18.23 -7.74
N ASP A 53 -9.79 17.48 -8.70
CA ASP A 53 -10.14 17.64 -10.12
C ASP A 53 -11.43 16.86 -10.42
N ARG A 54 -12.51 17.59 -10.70
CA ARG A 54 -13.84 17.01 -10.97
C ARG A 54 -13.86 16.12 -12.21
N SER A 55 -12.94 16.31 -13.16
CA SER A 55 -12.88 15.47 -14.36
C SER A 55 -12.61 14.01 -14.03
N ILE A 56 -11.98 13.73 -12.88
CA ILE A 56 -11.77 12.36 -12.37
C ILE A 56 -13.11 11.62 -12.23
N MET A 57 -14.17 12.28 -11.75
CA MET A 57 -15.48 11.65 -11.62
C MET A 57 -16.08 11.30 -12.99
N THR A 58 -15.89 12.18 -13.99
CA THR A 58 -16.32 11.90 -15.36
C THR A 58 -15.54 10.73 -15.95
N GLU A 59 -14.21 10.75 -15.85
CA GLU A 59 -13.33 9.68 -16.33
C GLU A 59 -13.68 8.33 -15.68
N MET A 60 -13.86 8.28 -14.35
CA MET A 60 -14.25 7.06 -13.64
C MET A 60 -15.66 6.58 -14.02
N GLY A 61 -16.59 7.50 -14.28
CA GLY A 61 -17.94 7.19 -14.74
C GLY A 61 -17.94 6.55 -16.14
N GLU A 62 -17.17 7.11 -17.07
CA GLU A 62 -17.01 6.58 -18.44
C GLU A 62 -16.39 5.17 -18.45
N MET A 63 -15.56 4.85 -17.45
CA MET A 63 -14.96 3.53 -17.28
C MET A 63 -15.86 2.53 -16.52
N GLY A 64 -17.03 2.95 -16.02
CA GLY A 64 -17.92 2.10 -15.24
C GLY A 64 -17.45 1.83 -13.81
N PHE A 65 -16.54 2.66 -13.27
CA PHE A 65 -16.01 2.49 -11.91
C PHE A 65 -16.88 3.13 -10.82
N LEU A 66 -17.97 3.82 -11.19
CA LEU A 66 -18.90 4.44 -10.26
C LEU A 66 -20.15 3.56 -10.08
N GLY A 67 -20.48 3.24 -8.83
CA GLY A 67 -21.56 2.30 -8.49
C GLY A 67 -21.42 0.94 -9.18
N PRO A 68 -20.22 0.32 -9.23
CA PRO A 68 -19.97 -0.82 -10.11
C PRO A 68 -20.83 -2.04 -9.74
N THR A 69 -21.27 -2.18 -8.49
CA THR A 69 -22.16 -3.27 -8.04
C THR A 69 -23.65 -3.03 -8.27
N VAL A 70 -24.05 -1.86 -8.77
CA VAL A 70 -25.46 -1.55 -9.02
C VAL A 70 -25.88 -2.16 -10.35
N GLU A 71 -26.96 -2.96 -10.33
CA GLU A 71 -27.60 -3.46 -11.55
C GLU A 71 -28.54 -2.40 -12.15
N GLY A 72 -28.45 -2.20 -13.46
CA GLY A 72 -29.25 -1.19 -14.18
C GLY A 72 -28.69 0.23 -14.04
N TYR A 73 -29.52 1.24 -14.36
CA TYR A 73 -29.17 2.67 -14.26
C TYR A 73 -27.93 3.15 -15.04
N GLY A 74 -27.39 2.33 -15.94
CA GLY A 74 -26.13 2.60 -16.65
C GLY A 74 -24.87 2.23 -15.85
N CYS A 75 -25.01 1.53 -14.73
CA CYS A 75 -23.91 1.00 -13.94
C CYS A 75 -23.41 -0.36 -14.47
N ALA A 76 -22.21 -0.76 -14.05
CA ALA A 76 -21.52 -1.94 -14.58
C ALA A 76 -22.16 -3.28 -14.15
N GLY A 77 -22.84 -3.33 -12.99
CA GLY A 77 -23.45 -4.55 -12.47
C GLY A 77 -22.48 -5.68 -12.16
N VAL A 78 -21.25 -5.37 -11.74
CA VAL A 78 -20.19 -6.34 -11.43
C VAL A 78 -20.19 -6.73 -9.94
N GLY A 79 -19.61 -7.87 -9.59
CA GLY A 79 -19.55 -8.37 -8.22
C GLY A 79 -18.72 -7.52 -7.24
N TYR A 80 -18.84 -7.83 -5.95
CA TYR A 80 -18.13 -7.16 -4.85
C TYR A 80 -16.62 -7.35 -4.91
N VAL A 81 -16.14 -8.46 -5.48
CA VAL A 81 -14.70 -8.65 -5.73
C VAL A 81 -14.18 -7.65 -6.76
N SER A 82 -14.90 -7.44 -7.87
CA SER A 82 -14.56 -6.41 -8.86
C SER A 82 -14.56 -5.01 -8.27
N TYR A 83 -15.55 -4.68 -7.43
CA TYR A 83 -15.55 -3.42 -6.66
C TYR A 83 -14.29 -3.29 -5.80
N GLY A 84 -13.94 -4.34 -5.05
CA GLY A 84 -12.73 -4.36 -4.22
C GLY A 84 -11.45 -4.18 -5.04
N LEU A 85 -11.37 -4.75 -6.24
CA LEU A 85 -10.22 -4.60 -7.14
C LEU A 85 -10.08 -3.16 -7.69
N ILE A 86 -11.20 -2.53 -8.05
CA ILE A 86 -11.23 -1.11 -8.45
C ILE A 86 -10.77 -0.22 -7.30
N ALA A 87 -11.35 -0.39 -6.12
CA ALA A 87 -10.99 0.39 -4.93
C ALA A 87 -9.50 0.21 -4.57
N ASN A 88 -9.03 -1.04 -4.57
CA ASN A 88 -7.63 -1.37 -4.32
C ASN A 88 -6.69 -0.70 -5.32
N ALA A 89 -7.04 -0.65 -6.61
CA ALA A 89 -6.22 0.04 -7.62
C ALA A 89 -6.16 1.57 -7.38
N VAL A 90 -7.28 2.19 -7.00
CA VAL A 90 -7.36 3.63 -6.69
C VAL A 90 -6.53 3.98 -5.45
N GLU A 91 -6.52 3.09 -4.45
CA GLU A 91 -5.74 3.26 -3.22
C GLU A 91 -4.26 2.90 -3.40
N GLN A 92 -3.93 2.06 -4.39
CA GLN A 92 -2.57 1.68 -4.74
C GLN A 92 -1.85 2.77 -5.53
N THR A 93 -0.82 3.37 -4.91
CA THR A 93 0.20 4.14 -5.62
C THR A 93 1.37 3.22 -5.92
N ARG A 94 1.64 2.92 -7.20
CA ARG A 94 2.81 2.15 -7.64
C ARG A 94 3.82 3.08 -8.32
N ALA A 95 5.10 2.73 -8.25
CA ALA A 95 6.18 3.37 -9.01
C ALA A 95 6.85 2.30 -9.87
N LYS A 96 7.15 2.61 -11.14
CA LYS A 96 7.73 1.68 -12.13
C LYS A 96 9.26 1.85 -12.23
N LEU A 97 10.01 0.75 -12.40
CA LEU A 97 11.48 0.72 -12.59
C LEU A 97 11.85 0.51 -14.08
N LYS A 98 13.01 1.01 -14.54
CA LYS A 98 13.56 0.85 -15.91
C LYS A 98 15.09 0.62 -15.87
N GLY A 99 15.60 -0.55 -16.32
CA GLY A 99 16.94 -0.62 -16.96
C GLY A 99 18.16 -1.34 -16.32
N GLY A 100 18.09 -2.01 -15.16
CA GLY A 100 19.06 -3.06 -14.76
C GLY A 100 20.58 -2.74 -14.57
N LYS A 101 20.98 -1.57 -14.05
CA LYS A 101 22.33 -1.26 -13.49
C LYS A 101 22.26 -0.23 -12.33
N TYR A 102 23.06 -0.40 -11.24
CA TYR A 102 23.28 0.67 -10.22
C TYR A 102 24.20 1.76 -10.71
N VAL A 103 23.60 2.78 -11.28
CA VAL A 103 24.24 4.09 -11.36
C VAL A 103 23.50 4.99 -10.38
N LEU A 104 24.20 5.36 -9.30
CA LEU A 104 23.68 6.30 -8.31
C LEU A 104 23.67 7.69 -8.94
N ASN A 105 22.54 8.06 -9.53
CA ASN A 105 22.31 9.40 -10.05
C ASN A 105 21.27 10.10 -9.18
N GLY A 106 21.68 11.19 -8.51
CA GLY A 106 20.76 11.99 -7.73
C GLY A 106 21.44 12.95 -6.76
N SER A 107 20.69 14.00 -6.40
CA SER A 107 21.04 14.92 -5.33
C SER A 107 20.21 14.60 -4.08
N LYS A 108 20.86 14.59 -2.91
CA LYS A 108 20.17 14.53 -1.62
C LYS A 108 20.35 15.86 -0.90
N ASN A 109 19.24 16.55 -0.65
CA ASN A 109 19.21 17.85 0.03
C ASN A 109 18.84 17.69 1.51
N TRP A 110 19.22 18.67 2.35
CA TRP A 110 18.81 18.84 3.75
C TRP A 110 19.20 17.70 4.72
N ILE A 111 20.45 17.22 4.63
CA ILE A 111 20.99 16.20 5.54
C ILE A 111 21.61 16.90 6.77
N THR A 112 20.96 16.78 7.92
CA THR A 112 21.23 17.52 9.18
C THR A 112 22.70 17.54 9.65
N ASN A 113 23.51 16.52 9.32
CA ASN A 113 24.92 16.42 9.73
C ASN A 113 25.92 16.38 8.56
N ALA A 114 25.47 16.56 7.31
CA ALA A 114 26.33 16.43 6.14
C ALA A 114 27.61 17.31 6.12
N PRO A 115 27.64 18.54 6.68
CA PRO A 115 28.85 19.37 6.66
C PRO A 115 30.03 18.80 7.47
N ILE A 116 29.79 17.91 8.43
CA ILE A 116 30.78 17.43 9.40
C ILE A 116 30.92 15.89 9.44
N ALA A 117 30.20 15.17 8.58
CA ALA A 117 30.25 13.71 8.54
C ALA A 117 31.44 13.22 7.69
N ASP A 118 32.23 12.31 8.25
CA ASP A 118 33.34 11.63 7.53
C ASP A 118 32.87 10.42 6.70
N VAL A 119 31.72 9.85 7.08
CA VAL A 119 31.09 8.69 6.47
C VAL A 119 29.60 8.95 6.27
N PHE A 120 29.10 8.65 5.08
CA PHE A 120 27.70 8.84 4.70
C PHE A 120 27.02 7.48 4.49
N LEU A 121 25.93 7.22 5.22
CA LEU A 121 25.04 6.09 4.94
C LEU A 121 23.93 6.53 3.99
N ILE A 122 24.02 6.11 2.73
CA ILE A 122 23.10 6.49 1.67
C ILE A 122 22.19 5.32 1.34
N TRP A 123 20.88 5.58 1.33
CA TRP A 123 19.89 4.61 0.90
C TRP A 123 19.54 4.84 -0.56
N ALA A 124 19.79 3.84 -1.39
CA ALA A 124 19.46 3.87 -2.80
C ALA A 124 18.81 2.57 -3.24
N LYS A 125 17.96 2.69 -4.25
CA LYS A 125 17.32 1.53 -4.85
C LYS A 125 18.30 0.81 -5.71
N ASP A 126 18.14 -0.50 -5.65
CA ASP A 126 18.86 -1.43 -6.44
C ASP A 126 18.01 -1.88 -7.70
N ASP A 127 18.53 -2.76 -8.56
CA ASP A 127 18.25 -3.20 -9.93
C ASP A 127 17.28 -4.36 -9.86
N GLU A 128 17.37 -5.06 -8.73
CA GLU A 128 16.35 -5.95 -8.20
C GLU A 128 15.20 -5.12 -7.56
N GLY A 129 15.41 -3.81 -7.36
CA GLY A 129 14.45 -2.85 -6.81
C GLY A 129 14.57 -2.64 -5.30
N ASP A 130 15.53 -3.30 -4.64
CA ASP A 130 15.68 -3.30 -3.19
C ASP A 130 16.34 -2.00 -2.70
N ILE A 131 15.83 -1.45 -1.59
CA ILE A 131 16.52 -0.32 -0.94
C ILE A 131 17.72 -0.88 -0.17
N ARG A 132 18.94 -0.53 -0.60
CA ARG A 132 20.19 -0.89 0.06
C ARG A 132 20.88 0.32 0.66
N GLY A 133 21.63 0.08 1.73
CA GLY A 133 22.47 1.08 2.40
C GLY A 133 23.90 0.98 1.90
N PHE A 134 24.44 2.11 1.44
CA PHE A 134 25.79 2.26 0.90
C PHE A 134 26.58 3.21 1.79
N LEU A 135 27.81 2.83 2.13
CA LEU A 135 28.73 3.71 2.84
C LEU A 135 29.61 4.45 1.84
N LEU A 136 29.55 5.78 1.89
CA LEU A 136 30.41 6.67 1.10
C LEU A 136 31.34 7.45 2.02
N GLU A 137 32.56 7.67 1.56
CA GLU A 137 33.53 8.58 2.19
C GLU A 137 33.40 9.98 1.58
N LYS A 138 33.86 10.99 2.34
CA LYS A 138 33.51 12.40 2.17
C LYS A 138 33.66 12.97 0.74
N VAL A 139 32.54 13.46 0.20
CA VAL A 139 32.49 14.37 -0.96
C VAL A 139 31.48 15.50 -0.69
N CYS A 140 31.97 16.62 -0.14
CA CYS A 140 31.36 17.97 -0.09
C CYS A 140 29.93 18.13 0.52
N CYS A 141 29.56 19.38 0.84
CA CYS A 141 28.29 19.82 1.46
C CYS A 141 27.02 19.59 0.61
N TYR A 142 27.16 18.96 -0.54
CA TYR A 142 26.10 18.47 -1.40
C TYR A 142 26.51 17.08 -1.85
N ILE A 143 25.70 16.05 -1.59
CA ILE A 143 25.97 14.74 -2.17
C ILE A 143 25.38 14.77 -3.58
N PHE A 144 26.21 15.18 -4.53
CA PHE A 144 25.97 15.05 -5.95
C PHE A 144 26.60 13.74 -6.40
N MET A 145 25.76 12.74 -6.68
CA MET A 145 26.22 11.46 -7.21
C MET A 145 25.95 11.48 -8.71
N GLU A 146 27.03 11.53 -9.48
CA GLU A 146 27.07 11.33 -10.93
C GLU A 146 28.18 10.32 -11.17
N ASP A 147 27.82 9.14 -11.67
CA ASP A 147 28.74 8.02 -11.95
C ASP A 147 29.66 7.60 -10.79
N VAL A 148 29.18 7.71 -9.54
CA VAL A 148 29.96 7.30 -8.36
C VAL A 148 29.94 5.78 -8.20
N GLU A 149 31.10 5.16 -8.42
CA GLU A 149 31.31 3.72 -8.22
C GLU A 149 31.54 3.41 -6.73
N VAL A 150 30.73 2.50 -6.17
CA VAL A 150 30.84 2.06 -4.77
C VAL A 150 31.32 0.60 -4.72
N PRO A 151 32.46 0.30 -4.05
CA PRO A 151 32.94 -1.07 -3.88
C PRO A 151 31.91 -1.98 -3.19
N LYS A 152 31.83 -3.24 -3.62
CA LYS A 152 30.79 -4.21 -3.15
C LYS A 152 30.89 -4.50 -1.65
N GLU A 153 32.07 -4.38 -1.08
CA GLU A 153 32.38 -4.49 0.35
C GLU A 153 31.80 -3.35 1.19
N ASN A 154 31.51 -2.18 0.59
CA ASN A 154 30.89 -1.03 1.24
C ASN A 154 29.35 -1.07 1.22
N MET A 155 28.78 -2.10 0.59
CA MET A 155 27.36 -2.46 0.69
C MET A 155 27.14 -3.20 2.01
N LEU A 156 26.30 -2.68 2.90
CA LEU A 156 26.03 -3.32 4.20
C LEU A 156 25.34 -4.69 4.01
N PRO A 157 26.04 -5.83 4.17
CA PRO A 157 25.52 -7.13 3.74
C PRO A 157 24.50 -7.73 4.74
N LYS A 158 24.32 -7.07 5.90
CA LYS A 158 23.52 -7.56 7.03
C LYS A 158 22.63 -6.46 7.64
N ALA A 159 21.93 -5.68 6.82
CA ALA A 159 20.82 -4.83 7.32
C ALA A 159 19.69 -5.72 7.87
N LYS A 160 19.84 -6.24 9.09
CA LYS A 160 18.97 -7.26 9.71
C LYS A 160 17.56 -6.74 10.04
N GLY A 161 17.40 -5.43 10.24
CA GLY A 161 16.12 -4.82 10.65
C GLY A 161 15.09 -4.67 9.53
N LEU A 162 15.52 -4.54 8.26
CA LEU A 162 14.62 -4.31 7.13
C LEU A 162 13.85 -5.59 6.75
N LYS A 163 14.51 -6.74 6.84
CA LYS A 163 13.94 -8.05 6.47
C LYS A 163 12.71 -8.39 7.29
N LYS A 164 12.73 -8.12 8.61
CA LYS A 164 11.57 -8.33 9.47
C LYS A 164 10.41 -7.43 9.05
N LYS A 165 10.65 -6.11 8.89
CA LYS A 165 9.61 -5.16 8.49
C LYS A 165 8.96 -5.55 7.15
N LEU A 166 9.77 -5.91 6.15
CA LEU A 166 9.28 -6.36 4.84
C LEU A 166 8.50 -7.67 4.91
N ALA A 167 8.95 -8.62 5.74
CA ALA A 167 8.23 -9.87 5.97
C ALA A 167 6.87 -9.60 6.63
N ASP A 168 6.84 -8.78 7.70
CA ASP A 168 5.60 -8.41 8.39
C ASP A 168 4.60 -7.74 7.42
N MET A 169 5.08 -6.78 6.59
CA MET A 169 4.26 -6.12 5.58
C MET A 169 3.69 -7.11 4.56
N SER A 170 4.54 -7.99 4.01
CA SER A 170 4.12 -8.99 3.02
C SER A 170 3.09 -9.97 3.60
N THR A 171 3.31 -10.42 4.84
CA THR A 171 2.38 -11.32 5.55
C THR A 171 1.03 -10.67 5.77
N GLU A 172 0.99 -9.47 6.35
CA GLU A 172 -0.27 -8.79 6.68
C GLU A 172 -1.07 -8.39 5.43
N ILE A 173 -0.39 -7.96 4.35
CA ILE A 173 -1.03 -7.68 3.07
C ILE A 173 -1.65 -8.95 2.48
N ALA A 174 -0.88 -10.05 2.43
CA ALA A 174 -1.38 -11.30 1.86
C ALA A 174 -2.58 -11.86 2.64
N LEU A 175 -2.53 -11.83 3.97
CA LEU A 175 -3.65 -12.25 4.82
C LEU A 175 -4.88 -11.35 4.65
N GLY A 176 -4.68 -10.02 4.60
CA GLY A 176 -5.74 -9.06 4.37
C GLY A 176 -6.43 -9.25 3.02
N LEU A 177 -5.66 -9.42 1.95
CA LEU A 177 -6.19 -9.64 0.59
C LEU A 177 -7.04 -10.92 0.49
N GLN A 178 -6.60 -12.02 1.11
CA GLN A 178 -7.39 -13.25 1.14
C GLN A 178 -8.68 -13.10 1.96
N GLY A 179 -8.62 -12.40 3.09
CA GLY A 179 -9.81 -12.08 3.88
C GLY A 179 -10.83 -11.26 3.08
N CYS A 180 -10.37 -10.21 2.39
CA CYS A 180 -11.22 -9.39 1.54
C CYS A 180 -11.80 -10.17 0.35
N LEU A 181 -11.01 -11.01 -0.31
CA LEU A 181 -11.49 -11.86 -1.41
C LEU A 181 -12.63 -12.76 -0.93
N GLN A 182 -12.43 -13.49 0.17
CA GLN A 182 -13.44 -14.41 0.69
C GLN A 182 -14.71 -13.66 1.12
N VAL A 183 -14.58 -12.49 1.76
CA VAL A 183 -15.76 -11.68 2.12
C VAL A 183 -16.46 -11.16 0.88
N GLY A 184 -15.73 -10.75 -0.17
CA GLY A 184 -16.32 -10.38 -1.46
C GLY A 184 -17.14 -11.49 -2.08
N ARG A 185 -16.60 -12.72 -2.13
CA ARG A 185 -17.35 -13.91 -2.60
C ARG A 185 -18.61 -14.17 -1.78
N LEU A 186 -18.52 -14.08 -0.45
CA LEU A 186 -19.68 -14.27 0.43
C LEU A 186 -20.72 -13.16 0.26
N LEU A 187 -20.32 -11.93 -0.06
CA LEU A 187 -21.24 -10.84 -0.37
C LEU A 187 -21.99 -11.10 -1.68
N ASP A 188 -21.28 -11.55 -2.72
CA ASP A 188 -21.89 -11.94 -4.01
C ASP A 188 -22.91 -13.08 -3.81
N GLU A 189 -22.65 -14.01 -2.89
CA GLU A 189 -23.54 -15.12 -2.55
C GLU A 189 -24.66 -14.75 -1.56
N GLY A 190 -24.70 -13.51 -1.04
CA GLY A 190 -25.66 -13.10 -0.01
C GLY A 190 -25.46 -13.78 1.36
N LYS A 191 -24.27 -14.33 1.61
CA LYS A 191 -23.91 -15.11 2.81
C LYS A 191 -22.99 -14.37 3.77
N ALA A 192 -22.60 -13.13 3.47
CA ALA A 192 -21.74 -12.34 4.34
C ALA A 192 -22.55 -11.59 5.41
N PRO A 193 -22.53 -12.01 6.69
CA PRO A 193 -23.10 -11.20 7.76
C PRO A 193 -22.26 -9.93 7.96
N VAL A 194 -22.88 -8.88 8.50
CA VAL A 194 -22.27 -7.54 8.66
C VAL A 194 -21.02 -7.55 9.53
N GLU A 195 -20.90 -8.54 10.43
CA GLU A 195 -19.74 -8.79 11.26
C GLU A 195 -18.48 -9.08 10.42
N LEU A 196 -18.61 -9.74 9.26
CA LEU A 196 -17.46 -10.00 8.40
C LEU A 196 -16.88 -8.70 7.83
N VAL A 197 -17.73 -7.76 7.44
CA VAL A 197 -17.30 -6.42 6.99
C VAL A 197 -16.57 -5.70 8.12
N SER A 198 -17.10 -5.76 9.35
CA SER A 198 -16.43 -5.20 10.53
C SER A 198 -15.06 -5.83 10.78
N MET A 199 -14.93 -7.15 10.59
CA MET A 199 -13.68 -7.87 10.76
C MET A 199 -12.63 -7.42 9.75
N VAL A 200 -12.95 -7.42 8.46
CA VAL A 200 -11.98 -7.06 7.41
C VAL A 200 -11.67 -5.57 7.40
N LYS A 201 -12.66 -4.69 7.64
CA LYS A 201 -12.43 -3.24 7.73
C LYS A 201 -11.45 -2.91 8.86
N ARG A 202 -11.76 -3.39 10.07
CA ARG A 202 -10.93 -3.15 11.26
C ARG A 202 -9.50 -3.64 11.04
N ASN A 203 -9.34 -4.87 10.55
CA ASN A 203 -8.02 -5.46 10.34
C ASN A 203 -7.25 -4.72 9.24
N SER A 204 -7.83 -4.57 8.05
CA SER A 204 -7.14 -3.97 6.90
C SER A 204 -6.75 -2.52 7.16
N CYS A 205 -7.61 -1.71 7.79
CA CYS A 205 -7.29 -0.32 8.12
C CYS A 205 -6.13 -0.22 9.13
N GLY A 206 -6.20 -0.98 10.23
CA GLY A 206 -5.16 -0.95 11.26
C GLY A 206 -3.81 -1.44 10.72
N LYS A 207 -3.81 -2.56 10.01
CA LYS A 207 -2.59 -3.13 9.42
C LYS A 207 -2.01 -2.26 8.32
N ALA A 208 -2.85 -1.66 7.45
CA ALA A 208 -2.38 -0.73 6.44
C ALA A 208 -1.70 0.50 7.07
N LEU A 209 -2.27 1.05 8.16
CA LEU A 209 -1.69 2.17 8.88
C LEU A 209 -0.35 1.82 9.53
N ASP A 210 -0.25 0.66 10.17
CA ASP A 210 1.00 0.16 10.76
C ASP A 210 2.09 -0.04 9.68
N ILE A 211 1.72 -0.60 8.53
CA ILE A 211 2.60 -0.76 7.36
C ILE A 211 3.07 0.60 6.85
N ALA A 212 2.17 1.57 6.68
CA ALA A 212 2.52 2.89 6.18
C ALA A 212 3.47 3.63 7.13
N ARG A 213 3.24 3.54 8.44
CA ARG A 213 4.13 4.11 9.48
C ARG A 213 5.51 3.43 9.46
N ALA A 214 5.54 2.10 9.39
CA ALA A 214 6.78 1.35 9.31
C ALA A 214 7.60 1.69 8.05
N ALA A 215 6.93 1.84 6.90
CA ALA A 215 7.53 2.24 5.63
C ALA A 215 8.03 3.70 5.65
N ARG A 216 7.28 4.61 6.30
CA ARG A 216 7.71 5.98 6.54
C ARG A 216 9.01 6.01 7.35
N ASP A 217 9.07 5.25 8.43
CA ASP A 217 10.27 5.17 9.28
C ASP A 217 11.47 4.57 8.54
N MET A 218 11.23 3.61 7.63
CA MET A 218 12.29 3.04 6.77
C MET A 218 12.92 4.09 5.84
N LEU A 219 12.20 5.17 5.52
CA LEU A 219 12.69 6.26 4.68
C LEU A 219 13.40 7.38 5.46
N GLY A 220 13.43 7.31 6.79
CA GLY A 220 14.07 8.32 7.65
C GLY A 220 13.54 9.73 7.37
N GLY A 221 14.44 10.71 7.26
CA GLY A 221 14.06 12.10 6.96
C GLY A 221 13.35 12.28 5.61
N ASN A 222 13.61 11.44 4.61
CA ASN A 222 12.86 11.49 3.34
C ASN A 222 11.41 11.05 3.51
N GLY A 223 11.13 10.21 4.52
CA GLY A 223 9.81 9.69 4.80
C GLY A 223 8.80 10.75 5.19
N VAL A 224 9.21 11.98 5.57
CA VAL A 224 8.30 13.09 5.84
C VAL A 224 8.02 13.99 4.63
N SER A 225 8.73 13.77 3.52
CA SER A 225 8.51 14.50 2.28
C SER A 225 7.45 13.80 1.42
N ASP A 226 6.50 14.59 0.90
CA ASP A 226 5.43 14.10 0.04
C ASP A 226 5.89 13.71 -1.38
N GLU A 227 7.11 14.11 -1.77
CA GLU A 227 7.82 13.61 -2.97
C GLU A 227 8.05 12.09 -2.93
N TYR A 228 8.10 11.49 -1.73
CA TYR A 228 8.25 10.04 -1.54
C TYR A 228 6.91 9.34 -1.28
N HIS A 229 5.80 10.09 -1.33
CA HIS A 229 4.40 9.66 -1.18
C HIS A 229 4.01 9.01 0.15
N ILE A 230 4.91 8.37 0.89
CA ILE A 230 4.56 7.54 2.03
C ILE A 230 3.88 8.34 3.15
N ILE A 231 4.31 9.58 3.40
CA ILE A 231 3.71 10.43 4.43
C ILE A 231 2.25 10.76 4.09
N ARG A 232 1.95 10.97 2.81
CA ARG A 232 0.58 11.19 2.33
C ARG A 232 -0.29 9.97 2.63
N HIS A 233 0.23 8.75 2.40
CA HIS A 233 -0.49 7.52 2.75
C HIS A 233 -0.70 7.36 4.25
N VAL A 234 0.31 7.67 5.08
CA VAL A 234 0.15 7.67 6.55
C VAL A 234 -1.00 8.58 6.95
N VAL A 235 -0.98 9.85 6.52
CA VAL A 235 -2.02 10.84 6.87
C VAL A 235 -3.40 10.40 6.38
N ASN A 236 -3.50 9.90 5.15
CA ASN A 236 -4.77 9.38 4.62
C ASN A 236 -5.29 8.21 5.48
N LEU A 237 -4.42 7.28 5.86
CA LEU A 237 -4.81 6.09 6.62
C LEU A 237 -5.20 6.41 8.08
N GLU A 238 -4.70 7.50 8.68
CA GLU A 238 -5.21 7.98 9.97
C GLU A 238 -6.71 8.32 9.89
N ALA A 239 -7.12 8.97 8.80
CA ALA A 239 -8.52 9.26 8.55
C ALA A 239 -9.32 7.98 8.31
N VAL A 240 -8.84 7.10 7.41
CA VAL A 240 -9.47 5.81 7.06
C VAL A 240 -9.68 4.88 8.26
N ASN A 241 -8.74 4.89 9.20
CA ASN A 241 -8.87 4.12 10.42
C ASN A 241 -9.97 4.67 11.37
N THR A 242 -10.42 5.91 11.16
CA THR A 242 -11.35 6.62 12.03
C THR A 242 -12.77 6.71 11.45
N TYR A 243 -12.94 7.02 10.16
CA TYR A 243 -14.27 7.12 9.56
C TYR A 243 -14.89 5.73 9.31
N GLU A 244 -16.21 5.68 9.08
CA GLU A 244 -16.98 4.44 8.84
C GLU A 244 -16.88 3.39 9.96
N GLY A 245 -16.72 3.85 11.20
CA GLY A 245 -16.57 3.01 12.39
C GLY A 245 -15.11 2.91 12.82
N THR A 246 -14.81 3.34 14.04
CA THR A 246 -13.45 3.28 14.57
C THR A 246 -13.02 1.82 14.79
N HIS A 247 -11.71 1.62 14.87
CA HIS A 247 -11.12 0.32 15.19
C HIS A 247 -11.73 -0.34 16.45
N ASP A 248 -12.06 0.46 17.47
CA ASP A 248 -12.67 -0.01 18.71
C ASP A 248 -14.17 -0.29 18.57
N VAL A 249 -14.89 0.54 17.81
CA VAL A 249 -16.32 0.30 17.52
C VAL A 249 -16.49 -1.06 16.84
N HIS A 250 -15.66 -1.38 15.84
CA HIS A 250 -15.71 -2.71 15.21
C HIS A 250 -15.31 -3.84 16.17
N ALA A 251 -14.38 -3.61 17.09
CA ALA A 251 -14.06 -4.61 18.12
C ALA A 251 -15.26 -4.91 19.01
N LEU A 252 -16.05 -3.89 19.37
CA LEU A 252 -17.28 -4.05 20.15
C LEU A 252 -18.40 -4.74 19.35
N ILE A 253 -18.52 -4.49 18.04
CA ILE A 253 -19.46 -5.22 17.15
C ILE A 253 -19.14 -6.71 17.18
N LEU A 254 -17.87 -7.07 16.97
CA LEU A 254 -17.41 -8.46 16.98
C LEU A 254 -17.54 -9.08 18.38
N GLY A 255 -17.19 -8.35 19.43
CA GLY A 255 -17.34 -8.78 20.81
C GLY A 255 -18.79 -9.11 21.15
N ARG A 256 -19.74 -8.27 20.71
CA ARG A 256 -21.19 -8.55 20.84
C ARG A 256 -21.59 -9.81 20.10
N ALA A 257 -21.11 -10.02 18.86
CA ALA A 257 -21.45 -11.19 18.06
C ALA A 257 -20.90 -12.49 18.68
N ILE A 258 -19.72 -12.45 19.29
CA ILE A 258 -19.08 -13.61 19.93
C ILE A 258 -19.74 -13.95 21.28
N THR A 259 -20.07 -12.94 22.08
CA THR A 259 -20.50 -13.14 23.47
C THR A 259 -22.02 -13.06 23.66
N GLY A 260 -22.74 -12.51 22.70
CA GLY A 260 -24.15 -12.13 22.85
C GLY A 260 -24.37 -10.90 23.76
N ILE A 261 -23.32 -10.27 24.29
CA ILE A 261 -23.42 -9.19 25.28
C ILE A 261 -23.06 -7.85 24.61
N PRO A 262 -23.95 -6.83 24.64
CA PRO A 262 -23.63 -5.51 24.13
C PRO A 262 -22.63 -4.78 25.04
N ALA A 263 -21.66 -4.09 24.43
CA ALA A 263 -20.58 -3.39 25.14
C ALA A 263 -20.40 -1.91 24.70
N PHE A 264 -21.38 -1.34 23.99
CA PHE A 264 -21.32 0.05 23.48
C PHE A 264 -21.70 1.10 24.53
N VAL A 265 -22.49 0.71 25.53
CA VAL A 265 -22.93 1.60 26.61
C VAL A 265 -22.44 1.03 27.94
N PRO A 266 -21.96 1.90 28.87
CA PRO A 266 -21.69 1.46 30.22
C PRO A 266 -22.96 0.86 30.80
N ARG A 267 -22.86 -0.27 31.53
CA ARG A 267 -23.99 -0.76 32.34
C ARG A 267 -24.40 0.40 33.24
N MET A 268 -25.62 0.92 33.08
CA MET A 268 -26.18 1.74 34.13
C MET A 268 -26.17 0.87 35.38
N ALA A 269 -25.50 1.35 36.43
CA ALA A 269 -25.52 0.68 37.71
C ALA A 269 -26.99 0.49 38.13
N GLN A 270 -27.40 -0.76 38.32
CA GLN A 270 -28.62 -1.09 39.05
C GLN A 270 -28.35 -0.87 40.54
#